data_AF-A0A7C9D9S4-F1
#
_entry.id   AF-A0A7C9D9S4-F1
#
_cell.length_a   1.000
_cell.length_b   1.000
_cell.length_c   1.000
_cell.angle_alpha   90.00
_cell.angle_beta   90.00
_cell.angle_gamma   90.00
#
_symmetry.space_group_name_H-M   'P 1'
#
loop_
_entity.id
_entity.type
_entity.pdbx_description
1 polymer ?
#
loop_
_entity_poly.entity_id
_entity_poly.type
_entity_poly.pdbx_seq_one_letter_code
_entity_poly.pdbx_strand_id
1 'polypeptide(L)'
;VGRQRTAFPPNFVHSLDGSHMMMTALACKNAGLNFAGVHDSYWTHACDVDQMNRILREKFIELYEQPILENLLESFEESFPTLSFPPLPERGDFDLKHVLDSPYFFS
;
A
#
# COMPACT_ATOMS: atom_id res chain seq x y z
N VAL A 1 -24.31 -12.77 6.31
CA VAL A 1 -24.20 -11.31 6.10
C VAL A 1 -23.18 -10.65 7.04
N GLY A 2 -23.19 -10.91 8.36
CA GLY A 2 -22.23 -10.29 9.30
C GLY A 2 -20.74 -10.50 8.99
N ARG A 3 -20.36 -11.72 8.57
CA ARG A 3 -18.94 -12.07 8.30
C ARG A 3 -18.31 -11.30 7.14
N GLN A 4 -19.09 -10.98 6.09
CA GLN A 4 -18.61 -10.23 4.93
C GLN A 4 -18.38 -8.75 5.28
N ARG A 5 -19.31 -8.14 6.02
CA ARG A 5 -19.21 -6.75 6.48
C ARG A 5 -17.97 -6.53 7.36
N THR A 6 -17.66 -7.47 8.24
CA THR A 6 -16.49 -7.36 9.14
C THR A 6 -15.18 -7.78 8.47
N ALA A 7 -15.23 -8.62 7.43
CA ALA A 7 -14.02 -9.10 6.76
C ALA A 7 -13.54 -8.16 5.65
N PHE A 8 -14.41 -7.33 5.09
CA PHE A 8 -14.02 -6.45 3.97
C PHE A 8 -12.91 -5.45 4.35
N PRO A 9 -13.03 -4.61 5.41
CA PRO A 9 -11.98 -3.66 5.75
C PRO A 9 -10.59 -4.28 5.96
N PRO A 10 -10.41 -5.34 6.78
CA PRO A 10 -9.08 -5.93 6.96
C PRO A 10 -8.56 -6.58 5.68
N ASN A 11 -9.41 -7.22 4.88
CA ASN A 11 -8.96 -7.83 3.62
C ASN A 11 -8.52 -6.78 2.60
N PHE A 12 -9.19 -5.63 2.55
CA PHE A 12 -8.81 -4.54 1.66
C PHE A 12 -7.46 -3.94 2.05
N VAL A 13 -7.23 -3.65 3.34
CA VAL A 13 -5.93 -3.16 3.83
C VAL A 13 -4.82 -4.19 3.55
N HIS A 14 -5.04 -5.47 3.85
CA HIS A 14 -4.07 -6.52 3.53
C HIS A 14 -3.76 -6.63 2.04
N SER A 15 -4.73 -6.33 1.16
CA SER A 15 -4.47 -6.29 -0.28
C SER A 15 -3.56 -5.13 -0.69
N LEU A 16 -3.64 -3.98 -0.01
CA LEU A 16 -2.74 -2.84 -0.22
C LEU A 16 -1.34 -3.13 0.31
N ASP A 17 -1.23 -3.76 1.49
CA ASP A 17 0.06 -4.20 2.05
C ASP A 17 0.75 -5.21 1.10
N GLY A 18 -0.03 -6.14 0.54
CA GLY A 18 0.45 -7.09 -0.46
C GLY A 18 0.92 -6.41 -1.75
N SER A 19 0.16 -5.42 -2.25
CA SER A 19 0.56 -4.60 -3.40
C SER A 19 1.86 -3.84 -3.13
N HIS A 20 1.98 -3.19 -1.97
CA HIS A 20 3.19 -2.45 -1.59
C HIS A 20 4.42 -3.37 -1.49
N MET A 21 4.27 -4.55 -0.88
CA MET A 21 5.32 -5.56 -0.83
C MET A 21 5.76 -5.98 -2.24
N MET A 22 4.81 -6.27 -3.15
CA MET A 22 5.13 -6.69 -4.51
C MET A 22 5.81 -5.58 -5.33
N MET A 23 5.32 -4.34 -5.23
CA MET A 23 5.93 -3.17 -5.86
C MET A 23 7.37 -2.98 -5.38
N THR A 24 7.60 -3.11 -4.06
CA THR A 24 8.93 -3.03 -3.45
C THR A 24 9.83 -4.16 -3.95
N ALA A 25 9.34 -5.41 -3.97
CA ALA A 25 10.11 -6.56 -4.45
C ALA A 25 10.56 -6.40 -5.91
N LEU A 26 9.67 -5.93 -6.79
CA LEU A 26 9.98 -5.65 -8.19
C LEU A 26 11.03 -4.54 -8.33
N ALA A 27 10.90 -3.46 -7.56
CA ALA A 27 11.84 -2.35 -7.58
C ALA A 27 13.23 -2.76 -7.04
N CYS A 28 13.28 -3.52 -5.94
CA CYS A 28 14.51 -4.11 -5.42
C CYS A 28 15.19 -5.01 -6.47
N LYS A 29 14.43 -5.88 -7.14
CA LYS A 29 14.96 -6.73 -8.21
C LYS A 29 15.56 -5.90 -9.35
N ASN A 30 14.89 -4.83 -9.78
CA ASN A 30 15.38 -3.94 -10.83
C ASN A 30 16.64 -3.16 -10.41
N ALA A 31 16.78 -2.87 -9.12
CA ALA A 31 17.97 -2.24 -8.53
C ALA A 31 19.10 -3.24 -8.21
N GLY A 32 18.91 -4.54 -8.46
CA GLY A 32 19.90 -5.58 -8.21
C GLY A 32 19.97 -6.10 -6.78
N LEU A 33 18.97 -5.80 -5.95
CA LEU A 33 18.89 -6.23 -4.55
C LEU A 33 18.21 -7.59 -4.45
N ASN A 34 18.69 -8.42 -3.52
CA ASN A 34 17.94 -9.59 -3.07
C ASN A 34 16.84 -9.15 -2.12
N PHE A 35 15.62 -9.65 -2.29
CA PHE A 35 14.48 -9.30 -1.46
C PHE A 35 13.75 -10.57 -1.01
N ALA A 36 13.37 -10.62 0.26
CA ALA A 36 12.42 -11.58 0.80
C ALA A 36 11.39 -10.85 1.66
N GLY A 37 10.12 -11.25 1.56
CA GLY A 37 9.02 -10.67 2.34
C GLY A 37 8.25 -11.75 3.08
N VAL A 38 7.97 -11.52 4.35
CA VAL A 38 7.02 -12.30 5.15
C VAL A 38 5.99 -11.31 5.69
N HIS A 39 4.83 -11.23 5.03
CA HIS A 39 3.81 -10.22 5.32
C HIS A 39 4.36 -8.78 5.26
N ASP A 40 4.47 -8.11 6.40
CA ASP A 40 4.98 -6.74 6.59
C ASP A 40 6.46 -6.71 7.00
N SER A 41 7.15 -7.86 7.01
CA SER A 41 8.57 -7.95 7.33
C SER A 41 9.39 -8.15 6.06
N TYR A 42 10.28 -7.19 5.76
CA TYR A 42 11.07 -7.18 4.51
C TYR A 42 12.56 -7.34 4.79
N TRP A 43 13.20 -8.27 4.07
CA TRP A 43 14.58 -8.67 4.29
C TRP A 43 15.40 -8.51 3.02
N THR A 44 16.67 -8.11 3.20
CA THR A 44 17.70 -8.03 2.16
C THR A 44 19.08 -8.29 2.80
N HIS A 45 20.17 -8.22 2.03
CA HIS A 45 21.51 -8.28 2.60
C HIS A 45 21.83 -7.00 3.40
N ALA A 46 22.64 -7.13 4.45
CA ALA A 46 22.95 -6.01 5.36
C ALA A 46 23.51 -4.78 4.64
N CYS A 47 24.27 -4.96 3.55
CA CYS A 47 24.82 -3.86 2.75
C CYS A 47 23.77 -3.07 1.96
N ASP A 48 22.59 -3.64 1.75
CA ASP A 48 21.54 -3.11 0.87
C ASP A 48 20.37 -2.48 1.65
N VAL A 49 20.37 -2.57 2.99
CA VAL A 49 19.26 -2.15 3.86
C VAL A 49 18.87 -0.70 3.63
N ASP A 50 19.84 0.21 3.53
CA ASP A 50 19.57 1.63 3.33
C ASP A 50 18.88 1.89 1.97
N GLN A 51 19.34 1.19 0.93
CA GLN A 51 18.77 1.30 -0.40
C GLN A 51 17.37 0.67 -0.46
N MET A 52 17.17 -0.49 0.17
CA MET A 52 15.85 -1.13 0.29
C MET A 52 14.86 -0.23 1.01
N ASN A 53 15.27 0.39 2.13
CA ASN A 53 14.41 1.29 2.91
C ASN A 53 13.98 2.52 2.11
N ARG A 54 14.88 3.05 1.27
CA ARG A 54 14.53 4.12 0.33
C ARG A 54 13.48 3.66 -0.68
N ILE A 55 13.73 2.54 -1.36
CA ILE A 55 12.80 1.97 -2.36
C ILE A 55 11.43 1.71 -1.74
N LEU A 56 11.40 1.15 -0.53
CA LEU A 56 10.18 0.87 0.23
C LEU A 56 9.34 2.13 0.43
N ARG A 57 9.95 3.21 0.95
CA ARG A 57 9.26 4.50 1.17
C ARG A 57 8.79 5.12 -0.13
N GLU A 58 9.60 5.07 -1.19
CA GLU A 58 9.23 5.54 -2.53
C GLU A 58 8.00 4.78 -3.07
N LYS A 59 7.98 3.44 -2.95
CA LYS A 59 6.85 2.62 -3.42
C LYS A 59 5.60 2.78 -2.55
N PHE A 60 5.75 3.08 -1.27
CA PHE A 60 4.62 3.41 -0.41
C PHE A 60 3.93 4.69 -0.88
N ILE A 61 4.70 5.74 -1.11
CA ILE A 61 4.18 7.02 -1.61
C ILE A 61 3.53 6.82 -2.97
N GLU A 62 4.21 6.14 -3.91
CA GLU A 62 3.66 5.86 -5.24
C GLU A 62 2.31 5.14 -5.18
N LEU A 63 2.14 4.18 -4.27
CA LEU A 63 0.87 3.48 -4.08
C LEU A 63 -0.21 4.42 -3.52
N TYR A 64 0.08 5.15 -2.44
CA TYR A 64 -0.92 5.96 -1.73
C TYR A 64 -1.19 7.34 -2.35
N GLU A 65 -0.37 7.79 -3.30
CA GLU A 65 -0.67 8.92 -4.18
C GLU A 65 -1.78 8.59 -5.19
N GLN A 66 -2.08 7.31 -5.42
CA GLN A 66 -3.21 6.91 -6.26
C GLN A 66 -4.55 7.22 -5.59
N PRO A 67 -5.60 7.47 -6.39
CA PRO A 67 -6.96 7.68 -5.89
C PRO A 67 -7.63 6.33 -5.53
N ILE A 68 -7.05 5.60 -4.56
CA ILE A 68 -7.42 4.22 -4.24
C ILE A 68 -8.90 4.08 -3.84
N LEU A 69 -9.41 4.99 -2.99
CA LEU A 69 -10.79 4.90 -2.50
C LEU A 69 -11.79 5.33 -3.57
N GLU A 70 -11.41 6.28 -4.42
CA GLU A 70 -12.17 6.72 -5.58
C GLU A 70 -12.31 5.57 -6.59
N ASN A 71 -11.20 4.91 -6.94
CA ASN A 71 -11.20 3.74 -7.82
C ASN A 71 -12.05 2.58 -7.24
N LEU A 72 -12.00 2.39 -5.91
CA LEU A 72 -12.82 1.39 -5.24
C LEU A 72 -14.32 1.72 -5.34
N LEU A 73 -14.68 2.99 -5.11
CA LEU A 73 -16.06 3.45 -5.21
C LEU A 73 -16.59 3.29 -6.64
N GLU A 74 -15.82 3.72 -7.63
CA GLU A 74 -16.15 3.55 -9.06
C GLU A 74 -16.39 2.07 -9.39
N SER A 75 -15.49 1.17 -8.97
CA SER A 75 -15.65 -0.27 -9.18
C SER A 75 -16.92 -0.85 -8.53
N PHE A 76 -17.31 -0.32 -7.37
CA PHE A 76 -18.54 -0.74 -6.68
C PHE A 76 -19.79 -0.23 -7.38
N GLU A 77 -19.78 1.01 -7.86
CA GLU A 77 -20.88 1.59 -8.63
C GLU A 77 -21.09 0.85 -9.96
N GLU A 78 -20.01 0.50 -10.66
CA GLU A 78 -20.06 -0.32 -11.87
C GLU A 78 -20.59 -1.74 -11.60
N SER A 79 -20.13 -2.37 -10.53
CA SER A 79 -20.51 -3.75 -10.18
C SER A 79 -21.92 -3.86 -9.61
N PHE A 80 -22.42 -2.80 -8.97
CA PHE A 80 -23.70 -2.77 -8.28
C PHE A 80 -24.52 -1.51 -8.63
N PRO A 81 -24.93 -1.34 -9.91
CA PRO A 81 -25.51 -0.09 -10.41
C PRO A 81 -26.87 0.28 -9.82
N THR A 82 -27.53 -0.65 -9.12
CA THR A 82 -28.81 -0.41 -8.45
C THR A 82 -28.67 0.00 -6.99
N LEU A 83 -27.44 -0.03 -6.44
CA LEU A 83 -27.14 0.39 -5.09
C LEU A 83 -26.58 1.81 -5.08
N SER A 84 -26.88 2.56 -4.02
CA SER A 84 -26.28 3.87 -3.76
C SER A 84 -25.24 3.71 -2.66
N PHE A 85 -24.05 4.26 -2.92
CA PHE A 85 -22.93 4.25 -1.99
C PHE A 85 -22.76 5.63 -1.33
N PRO A 86 -22.31 5.68 -0.07
CA PRO A 86 -22.04 6.94 0.60
C PRO A 86 -20.85 7.67 -0.05
N PRO A 87 -20.74 9.00 0.10
CA PRO A 87 -19.58 9.73 -0.35
C PRO A 87 -18.32 9.28 0.40
N LEU A 88 -17.16 9.48 -0.24
CA LEU A 88 -15.87 9.20 0.37
C LEU A 88 -15.59 10.12 1.56
N PRO A 89 -14.82 9.65 2.56
CA PRO A 89 -14.32 10.52 3.61
C PRO A 89 -13.38 11.58 3.03
N GLU A 90 -13.36 12.76 3.66
CA GLU A 90 -12.43 13.83 3.29
C GLU A 90 -10.98 13.40 3.56
N ARG A 91 -10.08 13.74 2.64
CA ARG A 91 -8.64 13.54 2.84
C ARG A 91 -8.11 14.58 3.84
N GLY A 92 -7.22 14.15 4.71
CA GLY A 92 -6.48 15.06 5.61
C GLY A 92 -5.44 15.88 4.87
N ASP A 93 -4.65 16.65 5.64
CA ASP A 93 -3.61 17.56 5.16
C ASP A 93 -2.18 16.99 5.24
N PHE A 94 -2.04 15.72 5.60
CA PHE A 94 -0.74 15.05 5.68
C PHE A 94 -0.07 14.94 4.30
N ASP A 95 1.11 15.54 4.14
CA ASP A 95 1.93 15.37 2.94
C ASP A 95 2.66 14.01 2.99
N LEU A 96 2.26 13.10 2.11
CA LEU A 96 2.84 11.75 2.00
C LEU A 96 4.36 11.78 1.77
N LYS A 97 4.92 12.86 1.21
CA LYS A 97 6.37 12.98 0.99
C LYS A 97 7.18 12.91 2.28
N HIS A 98 6.58 13.25 3.44
CA HIS A 98 7.21 13.09 4.75
C HIS A 98 7.59 11.63 5.06
N VAL A 99 6.99 10.64 4.39
CA VAL A 99 7.35 9.23 4.56
C VAL A 99 8.79 8.95 4.12
N LEU A 100 9.32 9.67 3.11
CA LEU A 100 10.70 9.48 2.62
C LEU A 100 11.74 9.70 3.71
N ASP A 101 11.48 10.67 4.59
CA ASP A 101 12.41 11.10 5.64
C ASP A 101 12.14 10.42 6.97
N SER A 102 11.18 9.48 7.05
CA SER A 102 10.79 8.82 8.29
C SER A 102 11.72 7.61 8.59
N PRO A 103 12.64 7.74 9.58
CA PRO A 103 13.60 6.67 9.86
C PRO A 103 12.93 5.42 10.44
N TYR A 104 11.83 5.59 11.16
CA TYR A 104 11.09 4.51 11.83
C TYR A 104 9.87 4.05 11.04
N PHE A 105 9.75 4.43 9.78
CA PHE A 105 8.65 3.95 8.93
C PHE A 105 8.71 2.43 8.77
N PHE A 106 9.90 1.90 8.47
CA PHE A 106 10.28 0.50 8.56
C PHE A 106 11.69 0.46 9.16
N SER A 107 11.87 -0.32 10.23
CA SER A 107 13.08 -0.38 11.04
C SER A 107 13.54 -1.81 11.30
#